data_AF-A0A8T7A0N9-F1
#
_entry.id   AF-A0A8T7A0N9-F1
#
_cell.length_a   1.000
_cell.length_b   1.000
_cell.length_c   1.000
_cell.angle_alpha   90.00
_cell.angle_beta   90.00
_cell.angle_gamma   90.00
#
_symmetry.space_group_name_H-M   'P 1'
#
loop_
_entity.id
_entity.type
_entity.pdbx_description
1 polymer ?
#
loop_
_entity_poly.entity_id
_entity_poly.type
_entity_poly.pdbx_seq_one_letter_code
_entity_poly.pdbx_strand_id
1 'polypeptide(L)'
;MTESTGATIFGWLGMDLLWGRWPWTIHSAGWGIFFNLGLAIIVSAITQKSASNNMEHKMKFHNYLREHTSLTMAHRQKLKPIAWIITLVWFFFGIGPGAVIGNTIFGNPNDATTWIFGMPSIWAWQLLWWALGVFMMWFLAYKMGMSTVPDKKIEPLYDDIGDVQITEREAVDKS
;
A
#
# COMPACT_ATOMS: atom_id res chain seq x y z
N MET A 1 -17.16 -18.35 43.06
CA MET A 1 -18.54 -18.74 42.71
C MET A 1 -19.29 -17.50 42.26
N THR A 2 -19.42 -17.31 40.94
CA THR A 2 -20.44 -16.46 40.29
C THR A 2 -20.57 -16.98 38.86
N GLU A 3 -21.79 -17.24 38.43
CA GLU A 3 -22.13 -18.25 37.42
C GLU A 3 -21.75 -17.95 35.97
N SER A 4 -21.68 -19.04 35.21
CA SER A 4 -21.33 -19.19 33.79
C SER A 4 -22.48 -18.89 32.83
N THR A 5 -23.50 -18.15 33.25
CA THR A 5 -24.78 -18.11 32.53
C THR A 5 -24.63 -17.55 31.11
N GLY A 6 -23.76 -16.56 30.91
CA GLY A 6 -23.47 -16.00 29.58
C GLY A 6 -22.71 -16.95 28.64
N ALA A 7 -21.78 -17.76 29.16
CA ALA A 7 -21.02 -18.70 28.33
C ALA A 7 -21.87 -19.93 27.91
N THR A 8 -22.80 -20.35 28.77
CA THR A 8 -23.70 -21.48 28.50
C THR A 8 -24.74 -21.17 27.42
N ILE A 9 -25.26 -19.93 27.37
CA ILE A 9 -26.23 -19.49 26.35
C ILE A 9 -25.58 -19.42 24.96
N PHE A 10 -24.33 -18.92 24.86
CA PHE A 10 -23.59 -18.86 23.60
C PHE A 10 -23.13 -20.24 23.12
N GLY A 11 -22.77 -21.14 24.04
CA GLY A 11 -22.46 -22.54 23.72
C GLY A 11 -23.65 -23.31 23.16
N TRP A 12 -24.88 -23.02 23.61
CA TRP A 12 -26.11 -23.62 23.04
C TRP A 12 -26.37 -23.18 21.59
N LEU A 13 -25.89 -22.00 21.18
CA LEU A 13 -25.94 -21.50 19.81
C LEU A 13 -24.76 -21.99 18.94
N GLY A 14 -23.90 -22.88 19.44
CA GLY A 14 -22.79 -23.47 18.69
C GLY A 14 -21.63 -22.49 18.38
N MET A 15 -21.58 -21.34 19.06
CA MET A 15 -20.51 -20.35 18.88
C MET A 15 -19.51 -20.44 20.04
N ASP A 16 -18.30 -20.90 19.75
CA ASP A 16 -17.20 -20.87 20.72
C ASP A 16 -16.60 -19.46 20.76
N LEU A 17 -16.53 -18.86 21.95
CA LEU A 17 -16.12 -17.46 22.13
C LEU A 17 -14.60 -17.33 21.90
N LEU A 18 -14.20 -16.82 20.74
CA LEU A 18 -12.80 -16.58 20.35
C LEU A 18 -12.01 -15.67 21.34
N TRP A 19 -12.71 -14.94 22.22
CA TRP A 19 -12.15 -13.96 23.16
C TRP A 19 -12.31 -14.35 24.64
N GLY A 20 -12.75 -15.56 24.94
CA GLY A 20 -12.85 -16.09 26.31
C GLY A 20 -14.01 -15.51 27.15
N ARG A 21 -13.98 -15.81 28.47
CA ARG A 21 -15.07 -15.59 29.44
C ARG A 21 -15.48 -14.12 29.63
N TRP A 22 -14.56 -13.17 29.39
CA TRP A 22 -14.77 -11.75 29.67
C TRP A 22 -14.30 -10.88 28.49
N PRO A 23 -15.21 -10.25 27.72
CA PRO A 23 -14.83 -9.45 26.56
C PRO A 23 -13.97 -8.21 26.91
N TRP A 24 -13.93 -7.80 28.17
CA TRP A 24 -13.13 -6.68 28.67
C TRP A 24 -11.65 -7.03 28.90
N THR A 25 -11.23 -8.30 28.84
CA THR A 25 -9.81 -8.69 29.03
C THR A 25 -8.97 -8.64 27.76
N ILE A 26 -9.49 -8.06 26.66
CA ILE A 26 -8.69 -7.77 25.47
C ILE A 26 -7.50 -6.89 25.90
N HIS A 27 -6.28 -7.32 25.59
CA HIS A 27 -5.03 -6.61 25.90
C HIS A 27 -5.15 -5.13 25.52
N SER A 28 -4.57 -4.21 26.30
CA SER A 28 -4.72 -2.76 26.08
C SER A 28 -4.37 -2.31 24.65
N ALA A 29 -3.50 -3.04 23.95
CA ALA A 29 -3.21 -2.82 22.53
C ALA A 29 -4.43 -3.04 21.61
N GLY A 30 -5.31 -4.01 21.91
CA GLY A 30 -6.53 -4.27 21.14
C GLY A 30 -7.54 -3.12 21.25
N TRP A 31 -7.74 -2.59 22.46
CA TRP A 31 -8.56 -1.40 22.67
C TRP A 31 -7.93 -0.15 22.02
N GLY A 32 -6.60 -0.01 22.10
CA GLY A 32 -5.88 1.07 21.42
C GLY A 32 -6.09 1.08 19.89
N ILE A 33 -6.01 -0.08 19.25
CA ILE A 33 -6.29 -0.24 17.82
C ILE A 33 -7.76 0.07 17.50
N PHE A 34 -8.69 -0.42 18.32
CA PHE A 34 -10.13 -0.19 18.12
C PHE A 34 -10.48 1.31 18.14
N PHE A 35 -9.99 2.05 19.14
CA PHE A 35 -10.24 3.49 19.22
C PHE A 35 -9.50 4.28 18.15
N ASN A 36 -8.27 3.90 17.79
CA ASN A 36 -7.52 4.57 16.73
C ASN A 36 -8.21 4.40 15.37
N LEU A 37 -8.61 3.17 15.02
CA LEU A 37 -9.32 2.89 13.78
C LEU A 37 -10.70 3.54 13.77
N GLY A 38 -11.44 3.49 14.87
CA GLY A 38 -12.75 4.15 15.00
C GLY A 38 -12.65 5.66 14.78
N LEU A 39 -11.69 6.32 15.44
CA LEU A 39 -11.44 7.75 15.26
C LEU A 39 -11.01 8.06 13.82
N ALA A 40 -10.11 7.26 13.25
CA ALA A 40 -9.66 7.42 11.88
C ALA A 40 -10.82 7.28 10.87
N ILE A 41 -11.74 6.34 11.07
CA ILE A 41 -12.92 6.17 10.22
C ILE A 41 -13.85 7.37 10.35
N ILE A 42 -14.09 7.88 11.56
CA ILE A 42 -14.96 9.04 11.77
C ILE A 42 -14.36 10.28 11.11
N VAL A 43 -13.07 10.56 11.35
CA VAL A 43 -12.36 11.68 10.74
C VAL A 43 -12.33 11.54 9.22
N SER A 44 -12.09 10.33 8.71
CA SER A 44 -12.14 10.03 7.28
C SER A 44 -13.54 10.29 6.70
N ALA A 45 -14.60 9.83 7.36
CA ALA A 45 -15.98 10.04 6.89
C ALA A 45 -16.37 11.53 6.84
N ILE A 46 -15.99 12.30 7.86
CA ILE A 46 -16.21 13.76 7.91
C ILE A 46 -15.39 14.45 6.79
N THR A 47 -14.13 14.04 6.61
CA THR A 47 -13.23 14.60 5.59
C THR A 47 -13.69 14.24 4.17
N GLN A 48 -14.15 13.02 3.95
CA GLN A 48 -14.70 12.56 2.67
C GLN A 48 -16.00 13.30 2.32
N LYS A 49 -16.85 13.61 3.30
CA LYS A 49 -18.04 14.44 3.09
C LYS A 49 -17.69 15.87 2.65
N SER A 50 -16.61 16.44 3.18
CA SER A 50 -16.05 17.72 2.71
C SER A 50 -15.37 17.60 1.33
N ALA A 51 -14.72 16.46 1.05
CA ALA A 51 -14.09 16.18 -0.24
C ALA A 51 -15.10 15.87 -1.37
N SER A 52 -16.28 15.35 -1.03
CA SER A 52 -17.41 15.09 -1.94
C SER A 52 -17.87 16.38 -2.66
N ASN A 53 -17.98 17.50 -1.93
CA ASN A 53 -18.30 18.80 -2.51
C ASN A 53 -17.24 19.31 -3.51
N ASN A 54 -16.05 18.69 -3.54
CA ASN A 54 -14.93 19.02 -4.41
C ASN A 54 -14.61 17.91 -5.44
N MET A 55 -15.43 16.86 -5.53
CA MET A 55 -15.18 15.72 -6.44
C MET A 55 -15.25 16.14 -7.90
N GLU A 56 -16.16 17.06 -8.25
CA GLU A 56 -16.42 17.46 -9.63
C GLU A 56 -15.20 18.16 -10.27
N HIS A 57 -14.55 19.05 -9.52
CA HIS A 57 -13.30 19.70 -9.94
C HIS A 57 -12.14 18.70 -10.04
N LYS A 58 -12.03 17.76 -9.08
CA LYS A 58 -11.00 16.72 -9.07
C LYS A 58 -11.17 15.73 -10.23
N MET A 59 -12.40 15.41 -10.60
CA MET A 59 -12.70 14.52 -11.74
C MET A 59 -12.39 15.20 -13.06
N LYS A 60 -12.66 16.51 -13.23
CA LYS A 60 -12.22 17.25 -14.42
C LYS A 60 -10.71 17.24 -14.57
N PHE A 61 -9.96 17.50 -13.49
CA PHE A 61 -8.49 17.47 -13.51
C PHE A 61 -7.94 16.05 -13.80
N HIS A 62 -8.51 15.01 -13.18
CA HIS A 62 -8.12 13.62 -13.46
C HIS A 62 -8.47 13.17 -14.88
N ASN A 63 -9.60 13.60 -15.43
CA ASN A 63 -9.98 13.32 -16.81
C ASN A 63 -9.00 13.99 -17.78
N TYR A 64 -8.65 15.26 -17.53
CA TYR A 64 -7.64 16.00 -18.30
C TYR A 64 -6.26 15.30 -18.28
N LEU A 65 -5.78 14.94 -17.09
CA LEU A 65 -4.52 14.18 -16.95
C LEU A 65 -4.59 12.82 -17.64
N ARG A 66 -5.72 12.12 -17.52
CA ARG A 66 -5.90 10.78 -18.11
C ARG A 66 -5.89 10.84 -19.64
N GLU A 67 -6.54 11.83 -20.25
CA GLU A 67 -6.50 12.04 -21.70
C GLU A 67 -5.08 12.32 -22.18
N HIS A 68 -4.31 13.13 -21.45
CA HIS A 68 -2.97 13.57 -21.88
C HIS A 68 -1.81 12.63 -21.49
N THR A 69 -2.03 11.65 -20.61
CA THR A 69 -0.97 10.72 -20.11
C THR A 69 -1.18 9.25 -20.46
N SER A 70 -2.35 8.88 -20.98
CA SER A 70 -2.77 7.47 -21.17
C SER A 70 -1.84 6.61 -22.04
N LEU A 71 -1.20 7.19 -23.06
CA LEU A 71 -0.37 6.43 -24.00
C LEU A 71 0.94 5.90 -23.38
N THR A 72 1.47 6.53 -22.32
CA THR A 72 2.71 6.09 -21.64
C THR A 72 2.44 5.06 -20.53
N MET A 73 1.18 4.91 -20.10
CA MET A 73 0.79 4.14 -18.92
C MET A 73 0.38 2.70 -19.20
N ALA A 74 -0.06 2.36 -20.43
CA ALA A 74 -0.62 1.05 -20.74
C ALA A 74 0.37 -0.12 -20.59
N HIS A 75 1.64 0.07 -20.99
CA HIS A 75 2.67 -0.96 -20.81
C HIS A 75 3.10 -1.08 -19.33
N ARG A 76 3.14 0.05 -18.61
CA ARG A 76 3.62 0.13 -17.21
C ARG A 76 2.57 -0.34 -16.19
N GLN A 77 1.28 -0.22 -16.49
CA GLN A 77 0.20 -0.75 -15.66
C GLN A 77 0.22 -2.27 -15.54
N LYS A 78 0.70 -2.98 -16.57
CA LYS A 78 0.85 -4.45 -16.52
C LYS A 78 1.92 -4.93 -15.53
N LEU A 79 2.86 -4.06 -15.14
CA LEU A 79 3.93 -4.38 -14.18
C LEU A 79 3.49 -4.22 -12.72
N LYS A 80 2.42 -3.46 -12.45
CA LYS A 80 1.85 -3.26 -11.11
C LYS A 80 1.41 -4.56 -10.41
N PRO A 81 0.66 -5.48 -11.04
CA PRO A 81 0.28 -6.73 -10.39
C PRO A 81 1.50 -7.60 -10.08
N ILE A 82 2.51 -7.61 -10.96
CA ILE A 82 3.76 -8.36 -10.76
C ILE A 82 4.50 -7.83 -9.53
N ALA A 83 4.60 -6.51 -9.38
CA ALA A 83 5.21 -5.90 -8.21
C ALA A 83 4.52 -6.28 -6.90
N TRP A 84 3.18 -6.30 -6.88
CA TRP A 84 2.42 -6.74 -5.71
C TRP A 84 2.65 -8.21 -5.38
N ILE A 85 2.64 -9.09 -6.39
CA ILE A 85 2.93 -10.52 -6.20
C ILE A 85 4.32 -10.70 -5.61
N ILE A 86 5.35 -10.06 -6.19
CA ILE A 86 6.73 -10.15 -5.70
C ILE A 86 6.83 -9.62 -4.26
N THR A 87 6.16 -8.50 -3.94
CA THR A 87 6.17 -7.92 -2.60
C THR A 87 5.52 -8.86 -1.57
N LEU A 88 4.39 -9.47 -1.90
CA LEU A 88 3.70 -10.43 -1.03
C LEU A 88 4.54 -11.68 -0.79
N VAL A 89 5.16 -12.22 -1.86
CA VAL A 89 6.08 -13.35 -1.76
C VAL A 89 7.27 -13.00 -0.87
N TRP A 90 7.90 -11.83 -1.10
CA TRP A 90 9.01 -11.37 -0.28
C TRP A 90 8.62 -11.21 1.19
N PHE A 91 7.46 -10.63 1.49
CA PHE A 91 6.98 -10.48 2.86
C PHE A 91 6.71 -11.82 3.53
N PHE A 92 6.14 -12.78 2.80
CA PHE A 92 5.83 -14.12 3.30
C PHE A 92 7.09 -14.94 3.63
N PHE A 93 8.11 -14.91 2.79
CA PHE A 93 9.32 -15.72 2.95
C PHE A 93 10.46 -15.03 3.72
N GLY A 94 10.58 -13.70 3.61
CA GLY A 94 11.60 -12.93 4.31
C GLY A 94 11.26 -12.66 5.77
N ILE A 95 10.01 -12.27 6.06
CA ILE A 95 9.56 -11.88 7.42
C ILE A 95 8.49 -12.83 7.96
N GLY A 96 7.64 -13.37 7.08
CA GLY A 96 6.50 -14.18 7.43
C GLY A 96 6.81 -15.64 7.78
N PRO A 97 5.78 -16.50 7.82
CA PRO A 97 5.92 -17.90 8.26
C PRO A 97 6.85 -18.73 7.35
N GLY A 98 7.12 -18.28 6.12
CA GLY A 98 8.09 -18.92 5.23
C GLY A 98 9.53 -18.84 5.73
N ALA A 99 9.85 -17.93 6.66
CA ALA A 99 11.17 -17.83 7.27
C ALA A 99 11.54 -19.08 8.08
N VAL A 100 10.56 -19.87 8.53
CA VAL A 100 10.79 -21.13 9.26
C VAL A 100 11.53 -22.15 8.40
N ILE A 101 11.28 -22.15 7.08
CA ILE A 101 12.00 -23.00 6.11
C ILE A 101 13.50 -22.62 6.08
N GLY A 102 13.79 -21.33 6.24
CA GLY A 102 15.14 -20.80 6.32
C GLY A 102 15.96 -21.30 7.50
N ASN A 103 15.33 -21.87 8.54
CA ASN A 103 16.06 -22.43 9.67
C ASN A 103 16.79 -23.73 9.33
N THR A 104 16.31 -24.51 8.35
CA THR A 104 16.81 -25.87 8.11
C THR A 104 17.43 -26.07 6.73
N ILE A 105 17.16 -25.17 5.77
CA ILE A 105 17.56 -25.36 4.37
C ILE A 105 19.08 -25.24 4.13
N PHE A 106 19.81 -24.48 4.96
CA PHE A 106 21.26 -24.27 4.84
C PHE A 106 22.08 -24.90 5.98
N GLY A 107 21.45 -25.74 6.79
CA GLY A 107 22.07 -26.43 7.92
C GLY A 107 21.10 -26.55 9.10
N ASN A 108 21.30 -27.55 9.95
CA ASN A 108 20.49 -27.74 11.15
C ASN A 108 20.84 -26.65 12.19
N PRO A 109 19.86 -25.94 12.75
CA PRO A 109 20.13 -24.87 13.71
C PRO A 109 20.77 -25.38 15.02
N ASN A 110 20.59 -26.66 15.33
CA ASN A 110 21.16 -27.29 16.53
C ASN A 110 22.53 -27.94 16.30
N ASP A 111 23.01 -28.00 15.06
CA ASP A 111 24.29 -28.63 14.71
C ASP A 111 25.09 -27.75 13.76
N ALA A 112 26.07 -27.04 14.34
CA ALA A 112 26.94 -26.11 13.61
C ALA A 112 27.84 -26.78 12.56
N THR A 113 28.07 -28.10 12.66
CA THR A 113 28.90 -28.83 11.69
C THR A 113 28.21 -28.99 10.33
N THR A 114 26.89 -28.85 10.29
CA THR A 114 26.06 -28.98 9.08
C THR A 114 25.86 -27.65 8.34
N TRP A 115 26.40 -26.54 8.85
CA TRP A 115 26.21 -25.22 8.27
C TRP A 115 27.06 -25.03 7.00
N ILE A 116 26.39 -24.88 5.87
CA ILE A 116 27.04 -24.77 4.54
C ILE A 116 27.94 -23.52 4.45
N PHE A 117 27.53 -22.43 5.09
CA PHE A 117 28.23 -21.14 5.02
C PHE A 117 29.06 -20.81 6.26
N GLY A 118 29.20 -21.75 7.22
CA GLY A 118 29.86 -21.51 8.50
C GLY A 118 29.12 -20.53 9.43
N MET A 119 27.87 -20.21 9.09
CA MET A 119 26.99 -19.29 9.81
C MET A 119 25.60 -19.92 9.92
N PRO A 120 24.79 -19.54 10.94
CA PRO A 120 23.48 -20.14 11.13
C PRO A 120 22.61 -20.04 9.88
N SER A 121 21.88 -21.10 9.56
CA SER A 121 21.03 -21.18 8.35
C SER A 121 20.08 -19.98 8.21
N ILE A 122 19.51 -19.51 9.33
CA ILE A 122 18.59 -18.38 9.32
C ILE A 122 19.27 -17.08 8.89
N TRP A 123 20.55 -16.87 9.19
CA TRP A 123 21.29 -15.69 8.73
C TRP A 123 21.54 -15.73 7.23
N ALA A 124 21.90 -16.90 6.69
CA ALA A 124 22.06 -17.08 5.25
C ALA A 124 20.73 -16.82 4.51
N TRP A 125 19.63 -17.33 5.08
CA TRP A 125 18.29 -17.04 4.60
C TRP A 125 17.97 -15.54 4.62
N GLN A 126 18.23 -14.85 5.73
CA GLN A 126 17.96 -13.41 5.84
C GLN A 126 18.78 -12.59 4.83
N LEU A 127 20.06 -12.93 4.62
CA LEU A 127 20.89 -12.26 3.63
C LEU A 127 20.39 -12.46 2.19
N LEU A 128 19.91 -13.67 1.86
CA LEU A 128 19.31 -13.96 0.56
C LEU A 128 18.06 -13.11 0.32
N TRP A 129 17.13 -13.07 1.28
CA TRP A 129 15.91 -12.28 1.15
C TRP A 129 16.16 -10.78 1.24
N TRP A 130 17.19 -10.34 1.95
CA TRP A 130 17.65 -8.95 1.91
C TRP A 130 18.18 -8.55 0.54
N ALA A 131 19.04 -9.38 -0.07
CA ALA A 131 19.53 -9.13 -1.42
C ALA A 131 18.38 -9.08 -2.43
N LEU A 132 17.38 -9.97 -2.29
CA LEU A 132 16.16 -9.93 -3.09
C LEU A 132 15.32 -8.67 -2.83
N GLY A 133 15.29 -8.18 -1.58
CA GLY A 133 14.62 -6.93 -1.21
C GLY A 133 15.28 -5.70 -1.85
N VAL A 134 16.62 -5.64 -1.85
CA VAL A 134 17.37 -4.58 -2.56
C VAL A 134 17.11 -4.64 -4.06
N PHE A 135 17.16 -5.84 -4.64
CA PHE A 135 16.82 -6.05 -6.06
C PHE A 135 15.38 -5.62 -6.37
N MET A 136 14.43 -5.90 -5.49
CA MET A 136 13.05 -5.44 -5.62
C MET A 136 12.98 -3.90 -5.59
N MET A 137 13.64 -3.24 -4.64
CA MET A 137 13.67 -1.76 -4.60
C MET A 137 14.25 -1.17 -5.90
N TRP A 138 15.32 -1.78 -6.41
CA TRP A 138 15.88 -1.43 -7.72
C TRP A 138 14.86 -1.66 -8.85
N PHE A 139 14.19 -2.81 -8.88
CA PHE A 139 13.19 -3.15 -9.89
C PHE A 139 12.00 -2.18 -9.88
N LEU A 140 11.48 -1.84 -8.70
CA LEU A 140 10.37 -0.90 -8.55
C LEU A 140 10.80 0.52 -8.97
N ALA A 141 12.00 0.96 -8.60
CA ALA A 141 12.49 2.29 -8.95
C ALA A 141 12.78 2.43 -10.46
N TYR A 142 13.58 1.53 -11.01
CA TYR A 142 14.07 1.63 -12.39
C TYR A 142 13.13 1.05 -13.43
N LYS A 143 12.48 -0.10 -13.14
CA LYS A 143 11.62 -0.78 -14.13
C LYS A 143 10.18 -0.29 -14.10
N MET A 144 9.65 0.09 -12.92
CA MET A 144 8.31 0.69 -12.84
C MET A 144 8.30 2.21 -12.96
N GLY A 145 9.46 2.87 -12.92
CA GLY A 145 9.56 4.31 -13.18
C GLY A 145 8.77 5.18 -12.20
N MET A 146 8.55 4.72 -10.96
CA MET A 146 7.86 5.53 -9.92
C MET A 146 8.65 6.79 -9.52
N SER A 147 9.89 6.95 -10.01
CA SER A 147 10.72 8.15 -9.84
C SER A 147 11.24 8.72 -11.18
N THR A 148 10.77 8.25 -12.33
CA THR A 148 11.16 8.83 -13.62
C THR A 148 10.19 9.94 -13.99
N VAL A 149 10.73 11.14 -14.23
CA VAL A 149 10.00 12.31 -14.71
C VAL A 149 9.29 11.93 -16.02
N PRO A 150 8.03 12.37 -16.24
CA PRO A 150 7.35 12.14 -17.51
C PRO A 150 8.21 12.67 -18.68
N ASP A 151 8.50 11.84 -19.68
CA ASP A 151 9.30 12.20 -20.86
C ASP A 151 8.64 13.25 -21.77
N LYS A 152 7.42 13.70 -21.45
CA LYS A 152 6.70 14.69 -22.26
C LYS A 152 6.94 16.07 -21.67
N LYS A 153 7.68 16.90 -22.41
CA LYS A 153 7.77 18.34 -22.17
C LYS A 153 6.35 18.89 -22.00
N ILE A 154 6.09 19.49 -20.85
CA ILE A 154 4.88 20.26 -20.62
C ILE A 154 5.03 21.47 -21.54
N GLU A 155 4.35 21.46 -22.68
CA GLU A 155 4.06 22.70 -23.38
C GLU A 155 3.06 23.46 -22.51
N PRO A 156 3.45 24.61 -21.94
CA PRO A 156 2.49 25.42 -21.23
C PRO A 156 1.49 25.92 -22.28
N LEU A 157 0.22 25.54 -22.12
CA LEU A 157 -0.89 26.23 -22.77
C LEU A 157 -1.01 27.63 -22.14
N TYR A 158 -0.04 28.51 -22.44
CA TYR A 158 -0.30 29.93 -22.49
C TYR A 158 -0.87 30.20 -23.88
N ASP A 159 -2.12 29.81 -24.10
CA ASP A 159 -2.98 30.75 -24.82
C ASP A 159 -3.27 31.84 -23.80
N ASP A 160 -2.41 32.86 -23.83
CA ASP A 160 -2.51 34.03 -23.00
C ASP A 160 -3.89 34.64 -23.27
N ILE A 161 -4.77 34.60 -22.26
CA ILE A 161 -6.08 35.27 -22.32
C ILE A 161 -5.91 36.78 -22.58
N GLY A 162 -4.70 37.32 -22.40
CA GLY A 162 -4.31 38.66 -22.83
C GLY A 162 -4.30 38.87 -24.35
N ASP A 163 -3.87 37.89 -25.16
CA ASP A 163 -3.62 38.08 -26.59
C ASP A 163 -4.92 38.18 -27.42
N VAL A 164 -5.96 37.45 -27.01
CA VAL A 164 -7.31 37.57 -27.59
C VAL A 164 -7.95 38.93 -27.31
N GLN A 165 -7.74 39.49 -26.11
CA GLN A 165 -8.26 40.81 -25.74
C GLN A 165 -7.53 41.96 -26.45
N ILE A 166 -6.24 41.81 -26.72
CA ILE A 166 -5.43 42.81 -27.43
C ILE A 166 -5.82 42.84 -28.91
N THR A 167 -5.96 41.66 -29.55
CA THR A 167 -6.35 41.55 -30.96
C THR A 167 -7.76 42.10 -31.22
N GLU A 168 -8.71 41.85 -30.32
CA GLU A 168 -10.08 42.35 -30.43
C GLU A 168 -10.16 43.88 -30.23
N ARG A 169 -9.36 44.45 -29.32
CA ARG A 169 -9.25 45.91 -29.16
C ARG A 169 -8.62 46.60 -30.37
N GLU A 170 -7.57 46.01 -30.96
CA GLU A 170 -6.94 46.58 -32.16
C GLU A 170 -7.83 46.49 -33.41
N ALA A 171 -8.71 45.50 -33.49
CA ALA A 171 -9.68 45.38 -34.58
C ALA A 171 -10.81 46.42 -34.48
N VAL A 172 -11.24 46.76 -33.26
CA VAL A 172 -12.27 47.80 -33.00
C VAL A 172 -11.73 49.22 -33.21
N ASP A 173 -10.45 49.47 -32.94
CA ASP A 173 -9.83 50.79 -33.16
C ASP A 173 -9.57 51.11 -34.64
N LYS A 174 -9.58 50.08 -35.50
CA LYS A 174 -9.36 50.20 -36.96
C LYS A 174 -10.65 50.21 -37.80
N SER A 175 -11.82 50.13 -37.17
CA SER A 175 -13.15 50.20 -37.82
C SER A 175 -13.83 51.53 -37.59
#